data_AF-A0A2E0RW01-F1
#
_entry.id   AF-A0A2E0RW01-F1
#
_cell.length_a   1.000
_cell.length_b   1.000
_cell.length_c   1.000
_cell.angle_alpha   90.00
_cell.angle_beta   90.00
_cell.angle_gamma   90.00
#
_symmetry.space_group_name_H-M   'P 1'
#
loop_
_entity.id
_entity.type
_entity.pdbx_description
1 polymer ?
#
loop_
_entity_poly.entity_id
_entity_poly.type
_entity_poly.pdbx_seq_one_letter_code
_entity_poly.pdbx_strand_id
1 'polypeptide(L)'
;MGDTDTNTESHDGAGTPAEFTMPIGRALPARVVSGSIDGDVVELAIDLAHDDWDMADMNMLFHLDWGDRNEGEIVEGGDVRIEMRLAPGLVDEATALDGDLATAIAGLDREHPLRGTDAWYAMRVTESVPLPPHLADKGEVRSGFTTKWNDEPPVG
;
A
#
# COMPACT_ATOMS: atom_id res chain seq x y z
N MET A 1 -21.31 30.63 -2.16
CA MET A 1 -20.59 29.53 -2.82
C MET A 1 -19.48 29.19 -1.86
N GLY A 2 -19.61 28.07 -1.16
CA GLY A 2 -18.65 27.67 -0.14
C GLY A 2 -17.46 27.04 -0.83
N ASP A 3 -16.29 27.61 -0.57
CA ASP A 3 -15.02 27.01 -0.91
C ASP A 3 -14.87 25.73 -0.09
N THR A 4 -14.77 24.60 -0.77
CA THR A 4 -14.44 23.33 -0.12
C THR A 4 -12.94 23.36 0.17
N ASP A 5 -12.58 23.64 1.41
CA ASP A 5 -11.25 23.41 1.94
C ASP A 5 -10.93 21.91 1.82
N THR A 6 -10.15 21.51 0.81
CA THR A 6 -9.46 20.22 0.85
C THR A 6 -8.38 20.32 1.90
N ASN A 7 -8.73 19.90 3.11
CA ASN A 7 -7.82 19.72 4.23
C ASN A 7 -6.87 18.57 3.86
N THR A 8 -5.77 18.88 3.17
CA THR A 8 -4.67 17.93 2.97
C THR A 8 -3.89 17.87 4.27
N GLU A 9 -4.30 16.98 5.17
CA GLU A 9 -3.52 16.66 6.36
C GLU A 9 -2.15 16.15 5.92
N SER A 10 -1.13 16.93 6.24
CA SER A 10 0.28 16.58 5.99
C SER A 10 0.67 15.49 6.98
N HIS A 11 0.64 14.25 6.52
CA HIS A 11 1.27 13.13 7.21
C HIS A 11 2.78 13.26 6.98
N ASP A 12 3.64 13.25 7.99
CA ASP A 12 5.09 13.45 7.85
C ASP A 12 5.83 12.10 7.64
N GLY A 13 5.41 11.32 6.65
CA GLY A 13 6.05 10.04 6.27
C GLY A 13 6.92 10.14 5.01
N ALA A 14 8.06 9.45 4.99
CA ALA A 14 8.94 9.33 3.83
C ALA A 14 8.27 8.49 2.71
N GLY A 15 7.73 9.14 1.68
CA GLY A 15 7.13 8.48 0.52
C GLY A 15 6.58 9.49 -0.49
N THR A 16 6.37 9.05 -1.73
CA THR A 16 5.82 9.89 -2.80
C THR A 16 4.29 9.80 -2.82
N PRO A 17 3.55 10.92 -2.67
CA PRO A 17 2.09 10.90 -2.71
C PRO A 17 1.56 10.38 -4.05
N ALA A 18 0.51 9.55 -4.01
CA ALA A 18 -0.12 9.03 -5.21
C ALA A 18 -1.55 8.53 -4.94
N GLU A 19 -2.38 8.37 -5.99
CA GLU A 19 -3.76 7.86 -5.89
C GLU A 19 -3.92 6.49 -6.56
N PHE A 20 -4.38 5.47 -5.82
CA PHE A 20 -4.70 4.16 -6.38
C PHE A 20 -6.17 4.12 -6.81
N THR A 21 -6.49 3.44 -7.91
CA THR A 21 -7.86 3.33 -8.42
C THR A 21 -8.53 2.10 -7.83
N MET A 22 -9.60 2.32 -7.08
CA MET A 22 -10.49 1.27 -6.57
C MET A 22 -11.38 0.72 -7.70
N PRO A 23 -11.95 -0.50 -7.57
CA PRO A 23 -12.82 -1.10 -8.58
C PRO A 23 -14.05 -0.25 -8.93
N ILE A 24 -14.51 0.57 -7.98
CA ILE A 24 -15.63 1.50 -8.15
C ILE A 24 -15.23 2.82 -8.86
N GLY A 25 -14.00 2.93 -9.37
CA GLY A 25 -13.46 4.09 -10.07
C GLY A 25 -13.10 5.28 -9.17
N ARG A 26 -13.10 5.10 -7.85
CA ARG A 26 -12.68 6.13 -6.89
C ARG A 26 -11.19 6.05 -6.60
N ALA A 27 -10.60 7.18 -6.22
CA ALA A 27 -9.22 7.27 -5.77
C ALA A 27 -9.11 6.84 -4.30
N LEU A 28 -8.10 6.04 -4.00
CA LEU A 28 -7.58 5.74 -2.68
C LEU A 28 -6.25 6.49 -2.52
N PRO A 29 -6.19 7.53 -1.69
CA PRO A 29 -4.95 8.23 -1.39
C PRO A 29 -3.94 7.28 -0.74
N ALA A 30 -2.68 7.36 -1.16
CA ALA A 30 -1.60 6.57 -0.59
C ALA A 30 -0.26 7.30 -0.73
N ARG A 31 0.77 6.77 -0.07
CA ARG A 31 2.16 7.15 -0.29
C ARG A 31 2.95 5.95 -0.75
N VAL A 32 3.65 6.07 -1.86
CA VAL A 32 4.58 5.04 -2.32
C VAL A 32 5.89 5.21 -1.58
N VAL A 33 6.22 4.25 -0.72
CA VAL A 33 7.38 4.29 0.19
C VAL A 33 8.61 3.72 -0.50
N SER A 34 8.45 2.58 -1.18
CA SER A 34 9.53 1.88 -1.87
C SER A 34 8.97 0.97 -2.95
N GLY A 35 9.82 0.62 -3.92
CA GLY A 35 9.51 -0.37 -4.93
C GLY A 35 10.79 -1.06 -5.40
N SER A 36 10.69 -2.34 -5.74
CA SER A 36 11.81 -3.15 -6.22
C SER A 36 11.40 -4.14 -7.30
N ILE A 37 12.37 -4.49 -8.13
CA ILE A 37 12.25 -5.51 -9.17
C ILE A 37 13.38 -6.52 -8.94
N ASP A 38 13.03 -7.79 -8.76
CA ASP A 38 13.98 -8.91 -8.70
C ASP A 38 13.52 -10.03 -9.65
N GLY A 39 14.13 -10.08 -10.83
CA GLY A 39 13.66 -10.93 -11.93
C GLY A 39 12.22 -10.57 -12.31
N ASP A 40 11.32 -11.54 -12.18
CA ASP A 40 9.89 -11.37 -12.50
C ASP A 40 9.05 -10.97 -11.26
N VAL A 41 9.70 -10.66 -10.14
CA VAL A 41 9.04 -10.23 -8.90
C VAL A 41 9.09 -8.72 -8.79
N VAL A 42 7.92 -8.09 -8.83
CA VAL A 42 7.75 -6.64 -8.61
C VAL A 42 7.05 -6.42 -7.29
N GLU A 43 7.72 -5.70 -6.39
CA GLU A 43 7.25 -5.40 -5.04
C GLU A 43 7.07 -3.89 -4.85
N LEU A 44 6.06 -3.51 -4.09
CA LEU A 44 5.77 -2.12 -3.71
C LEU A 44 5.40 -2.07 -2.24
N ALA A 45 5.82 -1.03 -1.54
CA ALA A 45 5.32 -0.70 -0.22
C ALA A 45 4.59 0.64 -0.27
N ILE A 46 3.35 0.69 0.23
CA ILE A 46 2.61 1.93 0.40
C ILE A 46 2.24 2.17 1.86
N ASP A 47 2.13 3.43 2.24
CA ASP A 47 1.49 3.85 3.48
C ASP A 47 0.10 4.44 3.18
N LEU A 48 -0.87 4.07 4.00
CA LEU A 48 -2.23 4.60 4.06
C LEU A 48 -2.44 5.27 5.42
N ALA A 49 -3.20 6.37 5.44
CA ALA A 49 -3.77 6.87 6.67
C ALA A 49 -4.74 5.83 7.25
N HIS A 50 -4.95 5.83 8.57
CA HIS A 50 -5.78 4.82 9.22
C HIS A 50 -7.23 4.77 8.66
N ASP A 51 -7.84 5.93 8.40
CA ASP A 51 -9.18 6.00 7.81
C ASP A 51 -9.24 5.43 6.38
N ASP A 52 -8.17 5.62 5.58
CA ASP A 52 -8.05 5.06 4.23
C ASP A 52 -7.80 3.54 4.29
N TRP A 53 -7.09 3.07 5.32
CA TRP A 53 -6.95 1.64 5.61
C TRP A 53 -8.29 1.00 5.93
N ASP A 54 -9.09 1.55 6.84
CA ASP A 54 -10.41 1.00 7.19
C ASP A 54 -11.30 0.85 5.94
N MET A 55 -11.24 1.84 5.05
CA MET A 55 -11.90 1.77 3.75
C MET A 55 -11.36 0.64 2.89
N ALA A 56 -10.03 0.53 2.76
CA ALA A 56 -9.39 -0.50 1.97
C ALA A 56 -9.70 -1.92 2.51
N ASP A 57 -9.70 -2.07 3.83
CA ASP A 57 -9.99 -3.30 4.54
C ASP A 57 -11.43 -3.76 4.35
N MET A 58 -12.39 -2.85 4.55
CA MET A 58 -13.82 -3.11 4.39
C MET A 58 -14.20 -3.45 2.95
N ASN A 59 -13.49 -2.87 1.97
CA ASN A 59 -13.70 -3.16 0.54
C ASN A 59 -12.80 -4.29 0.02
N MET A 60 -12.00 -4.93 0.90
CA MET A 60 -11.09 -6.03 0.56
C MET A 60 -10.14 -5.71 -0.61
N LEU A 61 -9.67 -4.46 -0.68
CA LEU A 61 -8.75 -4.00 -1.73
C LEU A 61 -7.41 -4.73 -1.63
N PHE A 62 -6.62 -4.72 -2.71
CA PHE A 62 -5.30 -5.39 -2.74
C PHE A 62 -5.36 -6.90 -2.47
N HIS A 63 -6.45 -7.56 -2.85
CA HIS A 63 -6.73 -8.98 -2.59
C HIS A 63 -6.67 -9.34 -1.09
N LEU A 64 -7.17 -8.44 -0.23
CA LEU A 64 -7.24 -8.60 1.22
C LEU A 64 -8.53 -9.30 1.68
N ASP A 65 -8.95 -10.35 0.97
CA ASP A 65 -10.05 -11.21 1.41
C ASP A 65 -9.80 -11.71 2.84
N TRP A 66 -10.82 -11.67 3.70
CA TRP A 66 -10.67 -12.06 5.12
C TRP A 66 -10.21 -13.50 5.29
N GLY A 67 -10.57 -14.39 4.36
CA GLY A 67 -10.14 -15.80 4.37
C GLY A 67 -8.66 -15.99 4.02
N ASP A 68 -7.99 -14.97 3.51
CA ASP A 68 -6.62 -15.03 3.01
C ASP A 68 -5.62 -14.44 4.02
N ARG A 69 -6.10 -13.99 5.19
CA ARG A 69 -5.27 -13.40 6.24
C ARG A 69 -4.79 -14.48 7.22
N ASN A 70 -3.52 -14.40 7.57
CA ASN A 70 -2.97 -15.16 8.69
C ASN A 70 -3.26 -14.43 10.02
N GLU A 71 -2.86 -15.03 11.14
CA GLU A 71 -3.03 -14.42 12.47
C GLU A 71 -2.37 -13.03 12.57
N GLY A 72 -3.06 -12.10 13.24
CA GLY A 72 -2.64 -10.72 13.45
C GLY A 72 -3.78 -9.73 13.20
N GLU A 73 -3.62 -8.48 13.63
CA GLU A 73 -4.62 -7.43 13.49
C GLU A 73 -4.00 -6.03 13.45
N ILE A 74 -4.79 -5.06 12.98
CA ILE A 74 -4.50 -3.62 12.94
C ILE A 74 -5.51 -2.95 13.88
N VAL A 75 -5.07 -2.27 14.95
CA VAL A 75 -5.96 -1.87 16.08
C VAL A 75 -5.62 -0.54 16.75
N GLU A 76 -4.47 0.06 16.49
CA GLU A 76 -3.92 1.17 17.28
C GLU A 76 -4.10 2.57 16.66
N GLY A 77 -4.76 2.70 15.50
CA GLY A 77 -5.08 3.99 14.87
C GLY A 77 -3.94 4.66 14.12
N GLY A 78 -2.82 3.96 13.89
CA GLY A 78 -1.62 4.48 13.23
C GLY A 78 -1.64 4.31 11.71
N ASP A 79 -0.67 4.93 11.04
CA ASP A 79 -0.46 4.77 9.60
C ASP A 79 -0.16 3.30 9.28
N VAL A 80 -0.86 2.80 8.25
CA VAL A 80 -0.81 1.39 7.84
C VAL A 80 0.06 1.24 6.61
N ARG A 81 1.05 0.37 6.70
CA ARG A 81 1.94 -0.02 5.61
C ARG A 81 1.48 -1.32 4.99
N ILE A 82 1.32 -1.34 3.67
CA ILE A 82 1.03 -2.53 2.88
C ILE A 82 2.25 -2.82 2.01
N GLU A 83 2.90 -3.94 2.28
CA GLU A 83 3.91 -4.55 1.40
C GLU A 83 3.17 -5.49 0.44
N MET A 84 3.31 -5.27 -0.87
CA MET A 84 2.52 -5.96 -1.88
C MET A 84 3.36 -6.41 -3.08
N ARG A 85 2.87 -7.42 -3.79
CA ARG A 85 3.42 -7.90 -5.06
C ARG A 85 2.49 -7.63 -6.22
N LEU A 86 3.07 -7.30 -7.36
CA LEU A 86 2.31 -7.08 -8.59
C LEU A 86 1.79 -8.40 -9.15
N ALA A 87 0.59 -8.35 -9.74
CA ALA A 87 0.04 -9.45 -10.50
C ALA A 87 0.97 -9.82 -11.69
N PRO A 88 1.23 -11.11 -11.94
CA PRO A 88 2.17 -11.55 -12.99
C PRO A 88 1.88 -10.97 -14.38
N GLY A 89 0.59 -10.77 -14.71
CA GLY A 89 0.16 -10.21 -16.00
C GLY A 89 0.56 -8.75 -16.24
N LEU A 90 1.10 -8.04 -15.24
CA LEU A 90 1.53 -6.65 -15.34
C LEU A 90 3.03 -6.44 -15.10
N VAL A 91 3.80 -7.52 -14.88
CA VAL A 91 5.25 -7.44 -14.62
C VAL A 91 6.02 -6.82 -15.79
N ASP A 92 5.71 -7.21 -17.02
CA ASP A 92 6.33 -6.63 -18.22
C ASP A 92 6.07 -5.10 -18.32
N GLU A 93 4.88 -4.67 -17.91
CA GLU A 93 4.50 -3.25 -17.91
C GLU A 93 5.29 -2.47 -16.86
N ALA A 94 5.45 -3.02 -15.66
CA ALA A 94 6.23 -2.39 -14.59
C ALA A 94 7.74 -2.38 -14.86
N THR A 95 8.28 -3.44 -15.47
CA THR A 95 9.71 -3.54 -15.80
C THR A 95 10.11 -2.65 -16.98
N ALA A 96 9.15 -2.25 -17.82
CA ALA A 96 9.35 -1.28 -18.89
C ALA A 96 9.39 0.18 -18.41
N LEU A 97 9.10 0.45 -17.13
CA LEU A 97 9.19 1.80 -16.56
C LEU A 97 10.65 2.22 -16.38
N ASP A 98 10.94 3.48 -16.70
CA ASP A 98 12.26 4.07 -16.49
C ASP A 98 12.39 4.64 -15.07
N GLY A 99 13.55 4.41 -14.43
CA GLY A 99 13.93 5.05 -13.18
C GLY A 99 13.64 4.25 -11.92
N ASP A 100 13.53 4.95 -10.79
CA ASP A 100 13.16 4.37 -9.50
C ASP A 100 11.69 3.95 -9.53
N LEU A 101 11.39 2.67 -9.25
CA LEU A 101 10.05 2.11 -9.43
C LEU A 101 8.99 2.83 -8.58
N ALA A 102 9.33 3.18 -7.33
CA ALA A 102 8.39 3.88 -6.45
C ALA A 102 7.99 5.24 -7.04
N THR A 103 8.97 5.99 -7.51
CA THR A 103 8.76 7.29 -8.16
C THR A 103 8.03 7.15 -9.48
N ALA A 104 8.39 6.15 -10.29
CA ALA A 104 7.75 5.88 -11.57
C ALA A 104 6.27 5.55 -11.39
N ILE A 105 5.92 4.61 -10.50
CA ILE A 105 4.55 4.22 -10.19
C ILE A 105 3.75 5.39 -9.61
N ALA A 106 4.36 6.23 -8.77
CA ALA A 106 3.69 7.41 -8.22
C ALA A 106 3.37 8.47 -9.30
N GLY A 107 4.20 8.56 -10.35
CA GLY A 107 4.04 9.53 -11.44
C GLY A 107 3.14 9.09 -12.60
N LEU A 108 2.61 7.86 -12.57
CA LEU A 108 1.70 7.38 -13.61
C LEU A 108 0.34 8.10 -13.56
N ASP A 109 -0.34 8.12 -14.69
CA ASP A 109 -1.75 8.53 -14.74
C ASP A 109 -2.59 7.66 -13.81
N ARG A 110 -3.57 8.26 -13.13
CA ARG A 110 -4.44 7.55 -12.17
C ARG A 110 -5.14 6.33 -12.77
N GLU A 111 -5.49 6.40 -14.06
CA GLU A 111 -6.20 5.33 -14.78
C GLU A 111 -5.26 4.23 -15.29
N HIS A 112 -3.95 4.35 -15.07
CA HIS A 112 -2.97 3.35 -15.47
C HIS A 112 -3.18 2.02 -14.71
N PRO A 113 -3.07 0.85 -15.36
CA PRO A 113 -3.33 -0.45 -14.73
C PRO A 113 -2.52 -0.69 -13.44
N LEU A 114 -1.24 -0.30 -13.44
CA LEU A 114 -0.36 -0.37 -12.25
C LEU A 114 -0.81 0.50 -11.06
N ARG A 115 -1.73 1.45 -11.25
CA ARG A 115 -2.37 2.21 -10.17
C ARG A 115 -3.65 1.55 -9.64
N GLY A 116 -4.14 0.49 -10.27
CA GLY A 116 -5.34 -0.21 -9.81
C GLY A 116 -5.09 -1.05 -8.57
N THR A 117 -5.99 -1.01 -7.58
CA THR A 117 -5.84 -1.83 -6.35
C THR A 117 -5.88 -3.33 -6.65
N ASP A 118 -6.56 -3.74 -7.72
CA ASP A 118 -6.68 -5.15 -8.13
C ASP A 118 -5.42 -5.69 -8.81
N ALA A 119 -4.47 -4.81 -9.16
CA ALA A 119 -3.20 -5.19 -9.73
C ALA A 119 -2.21 -5.75 -8.69
N TRP A 120 -2.48 -5.57 -7.40
CA TRP A 120 -1.50 -5.80 -6.34
C TRP A 120 -2.03 -6.70 -5.24
N TYR A 121 -1.25 -7.70 -4.86
CA TYR A 121 -1.54 -8.64 -3.80
C TYR A 121 -0.81 -8.22 -2.53
N ALA A 122 -1.56 -7.84 -1.50
CA ALA A 122 -0.98 -7.52 -0.20
C ALA A 122 -0.32 -8.77 0.40
N MET A 123 0.97 -8.70 0.73
CA MET A 123 1.75 -9.79 1.31
C MET A 123 1.80 -9.65 2.84
N ARG A 124 2.01 -8.41 3.29
CA ARG A 124 2.09 -8.04 4.70
C ARG A 124 1.45 -6.68 4.90
N VAL A 125 0.65 -6.57 5.95
CA VAL A 125 0.03 -5.33 6.40
C VAL A 125 0.51 -5.05 7.82
N THR A 126 1.05 -3.86 8.07
CA THR A 126 1.53 -3.46 9.40
C THR A 126 1.20 -2.03 9.75
N GLU A 127 0.84 -1.80 11.00
CA GLU A 127 0.58 -0.50 11.58
C GLU A 127 1.73 -0.07 12.49
N SER A 128 2.03 1.23 12.49
CA SER A 128 2.97 1.83 13.41
C SER A 128 2.45 1.76 14.86
N VAL A 129 3.21 1.12 15.74
CA VAL A 129 2.86 1.01 17.16
C VAL A 129 3.58 2.10 17.95
N PRO A 130 2.85 2.92 18.73
CA PRO A 130 3.47 3.93 19.58
C PRO A 130 4.46 3.30 20.56
N LEU A 131 5.73 3.69 20.46
CA LEU A 131 6.73 3.27 21.43
C LEU A 131 6.61 4.09 22.72
N PRO A 132 6.85 3.46 23.89
CA PRO A 132 7.03 4.19 25.13
C PRO A 132 8.07 5.31 24.96
N PRO A 133 7.92 6.47 25.63
CA PRO A 133 8.79 7.64 25.39
C PRO A 133 10.29 7.37 25.52
N HIS A 134 10.69 6.42 26.37
CA HIS A 134 12.09 6.03 26.57
C HIS A 134 12.67 5.16 25.45
N LEU A 135 11.84 4.71 24.50
CA LEU A 135 12.21 3.92 23.33
C LEU A 135 11.91 4.63 22.00
N ALA A 136 11.27 5.81 22.02
CA ALA A 136 10.92 6.53 20.79
C ALA A 136 12.13 6.79 19.87
N ASP A 137 13.30 7.09 20.45
CA ASP A 137 14.55 7.32 19.70
C ASP A 137 15.18 6.04 19.12
N LYS A 138 14.60 4.86 19.38
CA LYS A 138 15.12 3.56 18.91
C LYS A 138 14.56 3.13 17.55
N GLY A 139 13.66 3.92 16.98
CA GLY A 139 13.06 3.67 15.68
C GLY A 139 11.57 3.38 15.80
N GLU A 140 11.03 2.71 14.79
CA GLU A 140 9.61 2.38 14.70
C GLU A 140 9.42 0.88 14.95
N VAL A 141 8.40 0.55 15.74
CA VAL A 141 7.89 -0.84 15.84
C VAL A 141 6.60 -0.89 15.07
N ARG A 142 6.45 -1.91 14.22
CA ARG A 142 5.22 -2.16 13.46
C ARG A 142 4.65 -3.52 13.82
N SER A 143 3.32 -3.61 13.91
CA SER A 143 2.57 -4.84 14.19
C SER A 143 1.49 -5.03 13.14
N GLY A 144 1.07 -6.27 12.88
CA GLY A 144 0.02 -6.55 11.90
C GLY A 144 -0.04 -8.00 11.52
N PHE A 145 -0.39 -8.28 10.26
CA PHE A 145 -0.58 -9.63 9.74
C PHE A 145 0.08 -9.82 8.37
N THR A 146 0.27 -11.08 8.00
CA THR A 146 0.62 -11.51 6.64
C THR A 146 -0.57 -12.15 5.96
N THR A 147 -0.55 -12.25 4.65
CA THR A 147 -1.55 -13.01 3.88
C THR A 147 -0.99 -14.35 3.42
N LYS A 148 -1.86 -15.23 2.92
CA LYS A 148 -1.43 -16.49 2.27
C LYS A 148 -0.50 -16.24 1.07
N TRP A 149 -0.61 -15.09 0.42
CA TRP A 149 0.19 -14.72 -0.74
C TRP A 149 1.69 -14.66 -0.40
N ASN A 150 2.02 -14.35 0.86
CA ASN A 150 3.39 -14.38 1.38
C ASN A 150 4.06 -15.75 1.20
N ASP A 151 3.28 -16.83 1.33
CA ASP A 151 3.77 -18.20 1.29
C ASP A 151 3.51 -18.86 -0.08
N GLU A 152 2.37 -18.52 -0.70
CA GLU A 152 1.96 -18.96 -2.03
C GLU A 152 1.75 -17.75 -2.93
N PRO A 153 2.81 -17.25 -3.60
CA PRO A 153 2.71 -16.08 -4.46
C PRO A 153 1.66 -16.28 -5.57
N PRO A 154 0.99 -15.20 -6.01
CA PRO A 154 0.03 -15.30 -7.10
C PRO A 154 0.71 -15.88 -8.34
N VAL A 155 0.12 -16.94 -8.88
CA VAL A 155 0.58 -17.58 -10.13
C VAL A 155 -0.13 -16.95 -11.33
N GLY A 156 0.62 -16.76 -12.41
CA GLY A 156 0.13 -16.25 -13.71
C GLY A 156 -0.19 -17.37 -14.68
#